data_AF-A0AAV8XCE4-F1
#
_entry.id   AF-A0AAV8XCE4-F1
#
_cell.length_a   1.000
_cell.length_b   1.000
_cell.length_c   1.000
_cell.angle_alpha   90.00
_cell.angle_beta   90.00
_cell.angle_gamma   90.00
#
_symmetry.space_group_name_H-M   'P 1'
#
loop_
_entity.id
_entity.type
_entity.pdbx_description
1 polymer ?
#
loop_
_entity_poly.entity_id
_entity_poly.type
_entity_poly.pdbx_seq_one_letter_code
_entity_poly.pdbx_strand_id
1 'polypeptide(L)'
;MTDRGFKDIGKLLHEQNCKLIRPPSVSSTEKPTKAEVLETRHIASLRKHIEWVIRTVREFEYLKPHSVIDHNLIAHTDSVTVIACALINLQTSIIK
;
A
#
# COMPACT_ATOMS: atom_id res chain seq x y z
N MET A 1 3.84 11.52 6.73
CA MET A 1 3.02 10.37 6.27
C MET A 1 2.74 9.53 7.50
N THR A 2 1.59 8.87 7.61
CA THR A 2 1.07 8.31 8.86
C THR A 2 1.92 7.15 9.40
N ASP A 3 3.05 7.45 10.04
CA ASP A 3 3.89 6.45 10.76
C ASP A 3 3.17 5.89 12.01
N ARG A 4 1.96 6.39 12.30
CA ARG A 4 1.03 5.91 13.32
C ARG A 4 -0.09 5.03 12.73
N GLY A 5 0.18 4.30 11.64
CA GLY A 5 -0.80 3.42 10.98
C GLY A 5 -1.37 2.36 11.94
N PHE A 6 -2.65 2.01 11.70
CA PHE A 6 -3.47 0.96 12.35
C PHE A 6 -2.86 0.30 13.60
N LYS A 7 -3.24 0.80 14.79
CA LYS A 7 -2.65 0.44 16.09
C LYS A 7 -2.58 -1.07 16.36
N ASP A 8 -3.53 -1.85 15.89
CA ASP A 8 -3.64 -3.29 16.17
C ASP A 8 -3.39 -4.20 14.96
N ILE A 9 -2.92 -3.66 13.82
CA ILE A 9 -2.74 -4.50 12.62
C ILE A 9 -1.67 -5.57 12.80
N GLY A 10 -0.70 -5.37 13.69
CA GLY A 10 0.32 -6.36 14.00
C GLY A 10 -0.27 -7.64 14.62
N LYS A 11 -1.29 -7.51 15.49
CA LYS A 11 -1.99 -8.66 16.09
C LYS A 11 -2.80 -9.41 15.05
N LEU A 12 -3.57 -8.67 14.24
CA LEU A 12 -4.36 -9.24 13.16
C LEU A 12 -3.50 -9.99 12.14
N LEU A 13 -2.34 -9.44 11.77
CA LEU A 13 -1.41 -10.09 10.85
C LEU A 13 -0.82 -11.35 11.47
N HIS A 14 -0.50 -11.33 12.77
CA HIS A 14 -0.01 -12.51 13.47
C HIS A 14 -1.04 -13.64 13.52
N GLU A 15 -2.33 -13.32 13.70
CA GLU A 15 -3.44 -14.30 13.61
C GLU A 15 -3.53 -14.94 12.22
N GLN A 16 -3.08 -14.25 11.17
CA GLN A 16 -3.05 -14.72 9.78
C GLN A 16 -1.69 -15.31 9.37
N ASN A 17 -0.78 -15.60 10.32
CA ASN A 17 0.61 -16.04 10.05
C ASN A 17 1.43 -15.06 9.18
N CYS A 18 1.09 -13.78 9.19
CA CYS A 18 1.79 -12.72 8.49
C CYS A 18 2.69 -11.92 9.44
N LYS A 19 3.94 -11.65 9.01
CA LYS A 19 4.88 -10.82 9.77
C LYS A 19 4.84 -9.37 9.30
N LEU A 20 4.55 -8.44 10.21
CA LEU A 20 4.64 -7.01 9.92
C LEU A 20 6.11 -6.57 9.93
N ILE A 21 6.65 -6.27 8.75
CA ILE A 21 8.01 -5.71 8.61
C ILE A 21 7.94 -4.19 8.76
N ARG A 22 8.68 -3.66 9.74
CA ARG A 22 8.85 -2.21 9.94
C ARG A 22 10.31 -1.83 9.73
N PRO A 23 10.60 -0.63 9.23
CA PRO A 23 11.98 -0.18 9.13
C PRO A 23 12.65 -0.16 10.52
N PRO A 24 13.93 -0.56 10.62
CA PRO A 24 14.66 -0.62 11.89
C PRO A 24 14.84 0.75 12.55
N SER A 25 14.69 1.85 11.79
CA SER A 25 14.72 3.23 12.29
C SER A 25 13.58 3.60 13.24
N VAL A 26 12.55 2.75 13.36
CA VAL A 26 11.42 2.96 14.27
C VAL A 26 11.68 2.34 15.66
N SER A 27 12.64 1.42 15.77
CA SER A 27 12.86 0.61 16.99
C SER A 27 14.19 0.85 17.70
N SER A 28 15.19 1.48 17.07
CA SER A 28 16.50 1.69 17.70
C SER A 28 17.11 3.05 17.36
N THR A 29 17.68 3.70 18.38
CA THR A 29 18.47 4.95 18.27
C THR A 29 19.91 4.66 17.82
N GLU A 30 20.29 3.40 17.67
CA GLU A 30 21.64 2.98 17.29
C GLU A 30 21.86 3.04 15.77
N LYS A 31 23.13 3.20 15.37
CA LYS A 31 23.51 3.21 13.96
C LYS A 31 23.21 1.83 13.36
N PRO A 32 22.45 1.75 12.26
CA PRO A 32 22.09 0.47 11.66
C PRO A 32 23.32 -0.23 11.09
N THR A 33 23.35 -1.54 11.23
CA THR A 33 24.35 -2.41 10.62
C THR A 33 24.18 -2.46 9.10
N LYS A 34 25.22 -2.88 8.36
CA LYS A 34 25.17 -2.98 6.88
C LYS A 34 24.01 -3.86 6.38
N ALA A 35 23.68 -4.92 7.11
CA ALA A 35 22.55 -5.80 6.80
C ALA A 35 21.21 -5.08 6.97
N GLU A 36 21.02 -4.35 8.07
CA GLU A 36 19.79 -3.57 8.32
C GLU A 36 19.59 -2.45 7.30
N VAL A 37 20.67 -1.82 6.82
CA VAL A 37 20.60 -0.82 5.75
C VAL A 37 20.12 -1.45 4.43
N LEU A 38 20.59 -2.66 4.09
CA LEU A 38 20.15 -3.39 2.90
C LEU A 38 18.67 -3.80 3.00
N GLU A 39 18.24 -4.31 4.16
CA GLU A 39 16.83 -4.64 4.42
C GLU A 39 15.95 -3.39 4.34
N THR A 40 16.38 -2.27 4.92
CA THR A 40 15.67 -0.99 4.83
C THR A 40 15.52 -0.54 3.38
N ARG A 41 16.57 -0.70 2.56
CA ARG A 41 16.52 -0.39 1.13
C ARG A 41 15.51 -1.28 0.40
N HIS A 42 15.48 -2.57 0.72
CA HIS A 42 14.54 -3.51 0.12
C HIS A 42 13.09 -3.15 0.48
N ILE A 43 12.81 -2.92 1.77
CA ILE A 43 11.50 -2.47 2.27
C ILE A 43 11.08 -1.16 1.60
N ALA A 44 11.98 -0.18 1.50
CA ALA A 44 11.69 1.10 0.85
C ALA A 44 11.36 0.94 -0.64
N SER A 45 12.07 0.06 -1.36
CA SER A 45 11.77 -0.26 -2.76
C SER A 45 10.37 -0.85 -2.89
N LEU A 46 10.02 -1.83 -2.05
CA LEU A 46 8.69 -2.45 -2.03
C LEU A 46 7.58 -1.43 -1.70
N ARG A 47 7.82 -0.58 -0.69
CA ARG A 47 6.89 0.47 -0.29
C ARG A 47 6.57 1.42 -1.45
N LYS A 48 7.60 1.82 -2.22
CA LYS A 48 7.42 2.67 -3.39
C LYS A 48 6.44 2.04 -4.40
N HIS A 49 6.50 0.72 -4.60
CA HIS A 49 5.57 0.03 -5.49
C HIS A 49 4.13 0.09 -4.96
N ILE A 50 3.92 -0.16 -3.67
CA ILE A 50 2.60 -0.07 -3.04
C ILE A 50 2.04 1.35 -3.12
N GLU A 51 2.86 2.37 -2.82
CA GLU A 51 2.46 3.78 -2.93
C GLU A 51 2.09 4.15 -4.36
N TRP A 52 2.82 3.63 -5.35
CA TRP A 52 2.50 3.85 -6.75
C TRP A 52 1.16 3.22 -7.14
N VAL A 53 0.90 1.96 -6.76
CA VAL A 53 -0.40 1.31 -6.99
C VAL A 53 -1.54 2.13 -6.38
N ILE A 54 -1.41 2.53 -5.11
CA ILE A 54 -2.43 3.36 -4.43
C ILE A 54 -2.63 4.69 -5.15
N ARG A 55 -1.55 5.31 -5.64
CA ARG A 55 -1.61 6.56 -6.41
C ARG A 55 -2.36 6.34 -7.73
N THR A 56 -2.05 5.28 -8.47
CA THR A 56 -2.71 4.96 -9.75
C THR A 56 -4.19 4.63 -9.56
N VAL A 57 -4.57 3.94 -8.49
CA VAL A 57 -6.01 3.73 -8.15
C VAL A 57 -6.73 5.06 -7.98
N ARG A 58 -6.06 6.07 -7.41
CA ARG A 58 -6.62 7.43 -7.23
C ARG A 58 -6.62 8.27 -8.51
N GLU A 59 -6.03 7.81 -9.61
CA GLU A 59 -6.09 8.52 -10.89
C GLU A 59 -7.47 8.33 -11.56
N PHE A 60 -8.17 7.22 -11.27
CA PHE A 60 -9.53 6.99 -11.75
C PHE A 60 -10.52 7.98 -11.13
N GLU A 61 -11.19 8.80 -11.94
CA GLU A 61 -12.15 9.83 -11.49
C GLU A 61 -13.19 9.30 -10.49
N TYR A 62 -13.68 8.08 -10.74
CA TYR A 62 -14.66 7.42 -9.86
C TYR A 62 -14.11 7.14 -8.45
N LEU A 63 -12.81 6.84 -8.34
CA LEU A 63 -12.13 6.46 -7.09
C LEU A 63 -11.36 7.61 -6.45
N LYS A 64 -11.47 8.83 -7.00
CA LYS A 64 -10.85 10.01 -6.42
C LYS A 64 -11.47 10.35 -5.07
N PRO A 65 -10.70 10.97 -4.16
CA PRO A 65 -11.26 11.54 -2.95
C PRO A 65 -12.37 12.54 -3.30
N HIS A 66 -13.52 12.42 -2.65
CA HIS A 66 -14.68 13.28 -2.88
C HIS A 66 -15.28 13.20 -4.30
N SER A 67 -15.14 12.06 -4.97
CA SER A 67 -15.84 11.81 -6.23
C SER A 67 -17.36 11.86 -6.00
N VAL A 68 -18.06 12.58 -6.88
CA VAL A 68 -19.53 12.62 -6.90
C VAL A 68 -19.99 11.49 -7.81
N ILE A 69 -20.65 10.50 -7.22
CA ILE A 69 -21.11 9.30 -7.91
C ILE A 69 -22.64 9.31 -7.93
N ASP A 70 -23.22 8.94 -9.07
CA ASP A 70 -24.66 8.74 -9.19
C ASP A 70 -25.15 7.65 -8.23
N HIS A 71 -26.29 7.85 -7.58
CA HIS A 71 -26.83 6.89 -6.63
C HIS A 71 -26.97 5.47 -7.21
N ASN A 72 -27.31 5.35 -8.49
CA ASN A 72 -27.47 4.07 -9.17
C ASN A 72 -26.13 3.33 -9.36
N LEU A 73 -25.01 4.05 -9.38
CA LEU A 73 -23.68 3.47 -9.53
C LEU A 73 -23.06 3.01 -8.21
N ILE A 74 -23.60 3.45 -7.06
CA ILE A 74 -23.07 3.09 -5.74
C ILE A 74 -22.98 1.57 -5.56
N ALA A 75 -24.01 0.83 -5.99
CA ALA A 75 -24.04 -0.64 -5.92
C ALA A 75 -22.92 -1.32 -6.72
N HIS A 76 -22.33 -0.62 -7.70
CA HIS A 76 -21.26 -1.13 -8.54
C HIS A 76 -19.86 -0.72 -8.07
N THR A 77 -19.74 0.06 -6.99
CA THR A 77 -18.45 0.58 -6.48
C THR A 77 -17.42 -0.51 -6.22
N ASP A 78 -17.85 -1.63 -5.64
CA ASP A 78 -16.94 -2.77 -5.39
C ASP A 78 -16.42 -3.36 -6.69
N SER A 79 -17.30 -3.55 -7.67
CA SER A 79 -16.92 -4.04 -9.00
C SER A 79 -15.99 -3.06 -9.72
N VAL A 80 -16.27 -1.76 -9.65
CA VAL A 80 -15.41 -0.71 -10.23
C VAL A 80 -14.02 -0.73 -9.58
N THR A 81 -13.94 -0.94 -8.27
CA THR A 81 -12.65 -1.05 -7.56
C THR A 81 -11.86 -2.27 -8.04
N VAL A 82 -12.50 -3.43 -8.17
CA VAL A 82 -11.86 -4.64 -8.68
C VAL A 82 -11.38 -4.45 -10.12
N ILE A 83 -12.20 -3.83 -10.98
CA ILE A 83 -11.85 -3.54 -12.38
C ILE A 83 -10.67 -2.58 -12.44
N ALA A 84 -10.68 -1.49 -11.66
CA ALA A 84 -9.56 -0.55 -11.62
C ALA A 84 -8.26 -1.24 -11.20
N CYS A 85 -8.29 -2.08 -10.16
CA CYS A 85 -7.14 -2.87 -9.75
C CYS A 85 -6.67 -3.86 -10.83
N ALA A 86 -7.61 -4.52 -11.53
CA ALA A 86 -7.28 -5.42 -12.63
C ALA A 86 -6.62 -4.68 -13.80
N LEU A 87 -7.12 -3.49 -14.16
CA LEU A 87 -6.54 -2.64 -15.20
C LEU A 87 -5.12 -2.21 -14.84
N ILE A 88 -4.87 -1.82 -13.58
CA ILE A 88 -3.53 -1.47 -13.10
C ILE A 88 -2.57 -2.68 -13.20
N ASN A 89 -3.04 -3.88 -12.87
CA ASN A 89 -2.23 -5.09 -12.96
C ASN A 89 -1.91 -5.50 -14.41
N LEU A 90 -2.77 -5.14 -15.36
CA LEU A 90 -2.57 -5.41 -16.79
C LEU A 90 -1.64 -4.40 -17.48
N GLN A 91 -1.39 -3.24 -16.88
CA GLN A 91 -0.43 -2.27 -17.40
C GLN A 91 0.98 -2.86 -17.41
N THR A 92 1.78 -2.50 -18.41
CA THR A 92 3.19 -2.95 -18.54
C THR A 92 3.95 -2.79 -17.23
N SER A 93 4.77 -3.79 -16.92
CA SER A 93 5.51 -3.93 -15.67
C SER A 93 5.94 -2.59 -15.07
N ILE A 94 5.50 -2.36 -13.83
CA ILE A 94 5.91 -1.24 -12.98
C ILE A 94 7.43 -1.31 -12.72
N ILE A 95 8.07 -2.45 -13.04
CA ILE A 95 9.50 -2.74 -12.89
C ILE A 95 10.16 -2.73 -14.29
N LYS A 96 11.15 -1.84 -14.48
CA LYS A 96 12.21 -1.99 -15.48
C LYS A 96 13.40 -2.69 -14.85
#